data_AF-A0A6N7H4C9-F1
#
_entry.id   AF-A0A6N7H4C9-F1
#
_cell.length_a   1.000
_cell.length_b   1.000
_cell.length_c   1.000
_cell.angle_alpha   90.00
_cell.angle_beta   90.00
_cell.angle_gamma   90.00
#
_symmetry.space_group_name_H-M   'P 1'
#
loop_
_entity.id
_entity.type
_entity.pdbx_description
1 polymer ?
#
loop_
_entity_poly.entity_id
_entity_poly.type
_entity_poly.pdbx_seq_one_letter_code
_entity_poly.pdbx_strand_id
1 'polypeptide(L)'
;GAPGAVARAAPGVVVVVSGHVAMVSFTEHPGRVDLETVERAFPDLLPALVDHAGVGFVLVRSARGPLVLGRDGARRLADDTVSGTDPLEEYGEHAADLIRRTDGFAHCPDLLVNSRYSSGTDDASPFEPHVGSHGGLGGGQSRGFLMHPTDLPAPGEIIGAEALHRVVRGWLTHLGHPEPKPAEAPTPSTGDVTARSARS
;
A
#
# COMPACT_ATOMS: atom_id res chain seq x y z
N GLY A 1 1.74 -22.86 -0.77
CA GLY A 1 3.17 -22.69 -1.12
C GLY A 1 3.98 -22.67 0.15
N ALA A 2 5.21 -23.20 0.14
CA ALA A 2 6.12 -23.01 1.26
C ALA A 2 6.51 -21.52 1.36
N PRO A 3 6.70 -20.95 2.56
CA PRO A 3 7.19 -19.58 2.70
C PRO A 3 8.56 -19.47 2.02
N GLY A 4 8.72 -18.50 1.12
CA GLY A 4 10.02 -18.17 0.54
C GLY A 4 10.95 -17.60 1.62
N ALA A 5 12.26 -17.76 1.43
CA ALA A 5 13.24 -17.09 2.27
C ALA A 5 13.07 -15.57 2.14
N VAL A 6 12.75 -14.90 3.25
CA VAL A 6 12.56 -13.45 3.27
C VAL A 6 13.91 -12.79 3.50
N ALA A 7 14.34 -11.95 2.55
CA ALA A 7 15.56 -11.18 2.71
C ALA A 7 15.43 -10.22 3.90
N ARG A 8 16.42 -10.24 4.80
CA ARG A 8 16.53 -9.27 5.88
C ARG A 8 17.43 -8.13 5.42
N ALA A 9 16.93 -6.91 5.50
CA ALA A 9 17.73 -5.72 5.21
C ALA A 9 18.68 -5.37 6.37
N ALA A 10 18.26 -5.70 7.60
CA ALA A 10 19.01 -5.55 8.83
C ALA A 10 18.48 -6.57 9.87
N PRO A 11 19.16 -6.77 11.03
CA PRO A 11 18.57 -7.50 12.15
C PRO A 11 17.18 -6.94 12.48
N GLY A 12 16.18 -7.80 12.59
CA GLY A 12 14.81 -7.41 12.90
C GLY A 12 14.04 -6.70 11.77
N VAL A 13 14.61 -6.47 10.59
CA VAL A 13 13.98 -5.71 9.50
C VAL A 13 13.82 -6.56 8.24
N VAL A 14 12.58 -6.69 7.80
CA VAL A 14 12.20 -7.30 6.52
C VAL A 14 11.84 -6.20 5.54
N VAL A 15 12.39 -6.29 4.32
CA VAL A 15 12.00 -5.43 3.20
C VAL A 15 11.59 -6.32 2.05
N VAL A 16 10.37 -6.11 1.54
CA VAL A 16 9.86 -6.77 0.34
C VAL A 16 9.60 -5.70 -0.71
N VAL A 17 10.20 -5.85 -1.87
CA VAL A 17 10.01 -4.95 -3.02
C VAL A 17 9.09 -5.60 -4.05
N SER A 18 8.28 -4.78 -4.70
CA SER A 18 7.47 -5.17 -5.86
C SER A 18 7.37 -3.97 -6.78
N GLY A 19 8.07 -4.01 -7.92
CA GLY A 19 8.21 -2.86 -8.80
C GLY A 19 8.71 -1.64 -8.06
N HIS A 20 7.89 -0.59 -8.06
CA HIS A 20 8.18 0.70 -7.46
C HIS A 20 7.54 0.92 -6.09
N VAL A 21 7.20 -0.18 -5.41
CA VAL A 21 6.77 -0.20 -4.01
C VAL A 21 7.73 -1.03 -3.19
N ALA A 22 8.06 -0.54 -2.00
CA ALA A 22 8.72 -1.33 -0.96
C ALA A 22 7.84 -1.37 0.29
N MET A 23 7.81 -2.54 0.93
CA MET A 23 7.07 -2.81 2.16
C MET A 23 8.08 -3.17 3.22
N VAL A 24 8.10 -2.42 4.32
CA VAL A 24 9.05 -2.60 5.43
C VAL A 24 8.28 -3.08 6.66
N SER A 25 8.80 -4.14 7.29
CA SER A 25 8.25 -4.68 8.54
C SER A 25 9.35 -4.91 9.57
N PHE A 26 9.10 -4.43 10.80
CA PHE A 26 9.96 -4.62 11.97
C PHE A 26 9.48 -5.85 12.76
N THR A 27 10.23 -6.94 12.66
CA THR A 27 9.81 -8.26 13.16
C THR A 27 9.95 -8.42 14.68
N GLU A 28 10.52 -7.45 15.37
CA GLU A 28 10.74 -7.47 16.83
C GLU A 28 9.58 -6.84 17.62
N HIS A 29 8.58 -6.29 16.92
CA HIS A 29 7.41 -5.68 17.51
C HIS A 29 6.15 -6.49 17.18
N PRO A 30 5.22 -6.65 18.15
CA PRO A 30 3.93 -7.26 17.87
C PRO A 30 3.01 -6.29 17.12
N GLY A 31 2.37 -6.77 16.05
CA GLY A 31 1.44 -5.97 15.26
C GLY A 31 2.14 -4.92 14.39
N ARG A 32 1.37 -3.95 13.89
CA ARG A 32 1.90 -2.87 13.07
C ARG A 32 2.58 -1.81 13.93
N VAL A 33 3.83 -1.49 13.61
CA VAL A 33 4.65 -0.52 14.34
C VAL A 33 4.22 0.90 13.98
N ASP A 34 4.08 1.74 15.01
CA ASP A 34 3.71 3.15 14.86
C ASP A 34 4.93 4.05 14.57
N LEU A 35 4.63 5.22 14.01
CA LEU A 35 5.59 6.27 13.68
C LEU A 35 6.48 6.59 14.88
N GLU A 36 5.88 6.79 16.04
CA GLU A 36 6.57 7.22 17.25
C GLU A 36 7.58 6.17 17.74
N THR A 37 7.31 4.87 17.52
CA THR A 37 8.27 3.80 17.78
C THR A 37 9.36 3.74 16.73
N VAL A 38 9.04 3.91 15.45
CA VAL A 38 10.04 3.98 14.38
C VAL A 38 11.00 5.15 14.60
N GLU A 39 10.52 6.35 14.90
CA GLU A 39 11.35 7.53 15.16
C GLU A 39 12.27 7.36 16.38
N ARG A 40 11.81 6.65 17.42
CA ARG A 40 12.62 6.38 18.61
C ARG A 40 13.70 5.34 18.37
N ALA A 41 13.40 4.29 17.62
CA ALA A 41 14.32 3.19 17.35
C ALA A 41 15.30 3.50 16.20
N PHE A 42 14.84 4.24 15.19
CA PHE A 42 15.55 4.54 13.95
C PHE A 42 15.34 6.01 13.55
N PRO A 43 15.87 6.98 14.31
CA PRO A 43 15.57 8.41 14.14
C PRO A 43 15.89 8.95 12.74
N ASP A 44 16.91 8.40 12.09
CA ASP A 44 17.35 8.84 10.76
C ASP A 44 16.61 8.15 9.61
N LEU A 45 15.81 7.10 9.87
CA LEU A 45 15.22 6.27 8.82
C LEU A 45 14.21 7.04 7.95
N LEU A 46 13.19 7.62 8.59
CA LEU A 46 12.14 8.34 7.86
C LEU A 46 12.69 9.61 7.19
N PRO A 47 13.51 10.45 7.87
CA PRO A 47 14.16 11.59 7.21
C PRO A 47 14.99 11.18 5.98
N ALA A 48 15.82 10.12 6.09
CA ALA A 48 16.64 9.67 4.98
C ALA A 48 15.80 9.12 3.82
N LEU A 49 14.71 8.41 4.11
CA LEU A 49 13.81 7.91 3.07
C LEU A 49 13.13 9.04 2.32
N VAL A 50 12.53 10.02 3.02
CA VAL A 50 11.78 11.09 2.35
C VAL A 50 12.67 12.12 1.65
N ASP A 51 13.93 12.29 2.06
CA ASP A 51 14.88 13.16 1.36
C ASP A 51 15.53 12.48 0.14
N HIS A 52 15.44 11.15 0.03
CA HIS A 52 16.02 10.42 -1.09
C HIS A 52 15.27 10.71 -2.40
N ALA A 53 15.98 11.17 -3.44
CA ALA A 53 15.38 11.59 -4.71
C ALA A 53 14.57 10.49 -5.45
N GLY A 54 14.83 9.22 -5.15
CA GLY A 54 14.10 8.07 -5.68
C GLY A 54 12.80 7.72 -4.92
N VAL A 55 12.52 8.36 -3.79
CA VAL A 55 11.30 8.13 -2.99
C VAL A 55 10.30 9.25 -3.26
N GLY A 56 9.05 8.87 -3.50
CA GLY A 56 7.96 9.83 -3.69
C GLY A 56 7.27 10.13 -2.37
N PHE A 57 6.86 9.07 -1.68
CA PHE A 57 6.29 9.17 -0.35
C PHE A 57 6.46 7.89 0.47
N VAL A 58 6.26 8.03 1.78
CA VAL A 58 6.18 6.93 2.74
C VAL A 58 4.85 6.99 3.48
N LEU A 59 4.08 5.91 3.45
CA LEU A 59 2.94 5.70 4.34
C LEU A 59 3.44 5.09 5.66
N VAL A 60 3.04 5.69 6.78
CA VAL A 60 3.27 5.21 8.14
C VAL A 60 2.02 5.47 8.98
N ARG A 61 1.81 4.72 10.06
CA ARG A 61 0.70 4.98 11.00
C ARG A 61 1.21 5.65 12.25
N SER A 62 0.66 6.81 12.59
CA SER A 62 0.87 7.47 13.88
C SER A 62 -0.23 7.10 14.86
N ALA A 63 -0.08 7.50 16.12
CA ALA A 63 -1.17 7.44 17.11
C ALA A 63 -2.44 8.20 16.68
N ARG A 64 -2.31 9.16 15.76
CA ARG A 64 -3.43 9.96 15.19
C ARG A 64 -3.96 9.41 13.86
N GLY A 65 -3.52 8.21 13.46
CA GLY A 65 -3.92 7.56 12.23
C GLY A 65 -2.86 7.61 11.12
N PRO A 66 -3.22 7.15 9.90
CA PRO A 66 -2.33 7.11 8.75
C PRO A 66 -1.80 8.47 8.32
N LEU A 67 -0.50 8.50 8.04
CA LEU A 67 0.25 9.66 7.60
C LEU A 67 1.05 9.29 6.34
N VAL A 68 0.94 10.12 5.32
CA VAL A 68 1.79 10.07 4.14
C VAL A 68 2.83 11.16 4.28
N LEU A 69 4.11 10.77 4.28
CA LEU A 69 5.26 11.65 4.38
C LEU A 69 5.92 11.79 3.02
N GLY A 70 6.17 13.02 2.59
CA GLY A 70 7.01 13.35 1.45
C GLY A 70 8.19 14.21 1.89
N ARG A 71 9.04 14.60 0.93
CA ARG A 71 10.25 15.39 1.21
C ARG A 71 9.96 16.72 1.91
N ASP A 72 8.99 17.47 1.37
CA ASP A 72 8.70 18.85 1.76
C ASP A 72 7.33 18.99 2.44
N GLY A 73 6.73 17.88 2.86
CA GLY A 73 5.42 17.92 3.49
C GLY A 73 4.83 16.56 3.84
N ALA A 74 3.60 16.60 4.34
CA ALA A 74 2.89 15.42 4.79
C ALA A 74 1.37 15.62 4.65
N ARG A 75 0.65 14.51 4.50
CA ARG A 75 -0.82 14.46 4.54
C ARG A 75 -1.30 13.46 5.58
N ARG A 76 -2.11 13.92 6.54
CA ARG A 76 -2.80 13.04 7.50
C ARG A 76 -4.09 12.53 6.86
N LEU A 77 -4.18 11.24 6.62
CA LEU A 77 -5.34 10.66 5.92
C LEU A 77 -6.58 10.53 6.81
N ALA A 78 -6.47 10.72 8.13
CA ALA A 78 -7.64 10.71 9.01
C ALA A 78 -8.62 11.87 8.73
N ASP A 79 -8.10 13.03 8.30
CA ASP A 79 -8.89 14.26 8.08
C ASP A 79 -8.41 15.11 6.90
N ASP A 80 -7.54 14.56 6.05
CA ASP A 80 -6.93 15.23 4.89
C ASP A 80 -6.15 16.51 5.18
N THR A 81 -5.71 16.72 6.42
CA THR A 81 -4.84 17.85 6.72
C THR A 81 -3.48 17.68 6.03
N VAL A 82 -3.08 18.69 5.26
CA VAL A 82 -1.76 18.79 4.64
C VAL A 82 -0.88 19.79 5.39
N SER A 83 0.38 19.46 5.61
CA SER A 83 1.41 20.35 6.11
C SER A 83 2.57 20.41 5.12
N GLY A 84 2.94 21.59 4.64
CA GLY A 84 3.92 21.74 3.55
C GLY A 84 3.29 21.37 2.20
N THR A 85 4.07 20.70 1.34
CA THR A 85 3.59 20.21 0.04
C THR A 85 2.82 18.89 0.20
N ASP A 86 1.67 18.73 -0.47
CA ASP A 86 0.92 17.47 -0.45
C ASP A 86 1.72 16.38 -1.20
N PRO A 87 2.17 15.29 -0.52
CA PRO A 87 2.94 14.24 -1.18
C PRO A 87 2.14 13.46 -2.23
N LEU A 88 0.81 13.61 -2.27
CA LEU A 88 -0.06 12.86 -3.16
C LEU A 88 -0.52 13.63 -4.41
N GLU A 89 -0.11 14.89 -4.57
CA GLU A 89 -0.58 15.79 -5.62
C GLU A 89 -0.41 15.20 -7.04
N GLU A 90 0.72 14.54 -7.31
CA GLU A 90 1.01 13.95 -8.63
C GLU A 90 0.34 12.59 -8.89
N TYR A 91 -0.37 12.02 -7.92
CA TYR A 91 -0.87 10.64 -7.97
C TYR A 91 -2.37 10.53 -8.30
N GLY A 92 -3.04 11.66 -8.50
CA GLY A 92 -4.45 11.75 -8.87
C GLY A 92 -5.40 11.83 -7.67
N GLU A 93 -6.64 12.24 -7.94
CA GLU A 93 -7.63 12.60 -6.90
C GLU A 93 -7.99 11.45 -5.95
N HIS A 94 -7.93 10.20 -6.41
CA HIS A 94 -8.27 9.02 -5.61
C HIS A 94 -7.08 8.45 -4.81
N ALA A 95 -5.87 9.01 -4.94
CA ALA A 95 -4.66 8.47 -4.30
C ALA A 95 -4.81 8.32 -2.78
N ALA A 96 -5.35 9.34 -2.12
CA ALA A 96 -5.56 9.33 -0.67
C ALA A 96 -6.49 8.18 -0.22
N ASP A 97 -7.60 7.95 -0.93
CA ASP A 97 -8.55 6.88 -0.61
C ASP A 97 -7.99 5.49 -0.89
N LEU A 98 -7.22 5.34 -1.97
CA LEU A 98 -6.52 4.08 -2.28
C LEU A 98 -5.47 3.74 -1.20
N ILE A 99 -4.78 4.75 -0.66
CA ILE A 99 -3.82 4.58 0.44
C ILE A 99 -4.56 4.27 1.75
N ARG A 100 -5.66 4.96 2.07
CA ARG A 100 -6.51 4.63 3.24
C ARG A 100 -6.99 3.20 3.22
N ARG A 101 -7.39 2.71 2.05
CA ARG A 101 -7.80 1.31 1.87
C ARG A 101 -6.63 0.36 2.16
N THR A 102 -5.44 0.67 1.64
CA THR A 102 -4.23 -0.12 1.89
C THR A 102 -3.85 -0.13 3.37
N ASP A 103 -3.95 1.02 4.04
CA ASP A 103 -3.75 1.19 5.48
C ASP A 103 -4.72 0.32 6.30
N GLY A 104 -5.95 0.15 5.83
CA GLY A 104 -6.99 -0.66 6.48
C GLY A 104 -6.76 -2.18 6.43
N PHE A 105 -5.78 -2.69 5.70
CA PHE A 105 -5.51 -4.11 5.66
C PHE A 105 -4.84 -4.63 6.93
N ALA A 106 -5.28 -5.81 7.40
CA ALA A 106 -4.75 -6.45 8.61
C ALA A 106 -3.24 -6.74 8.55
N HIS A 107 -2.70 -6.90 7.33
CA HIS A 107 -1.28 -7.15 7.07
C HIS A 107 -0.61 -5.99 6.32
N CYS A 108 -1.13 -4.77 6.48
CA CYS A 108 -0.45 -3.58 5.98
C CYS A 108 0.95 -3.50 6.63
N PRO A 109 2.03 -3.24 5.85
CA PRO A 109 3.39 -3.13 6.40
C PRO A 109 3.51 -1.92 7.34
N ASP A 110 4.57 -1.89 8.13
CA ASP A 110 4.83 -0.77 9.05
C ASP A 110 5.07 0.51 8.22
N LEU A 111 5.93 0.39 7.21
CA LEU A 111 6.16 1.41 6.19
C LEU A 111 5.81 0.86 4.81
N LEU A 112 5.05 1.63 4.04
CA LEU A 112 4.90 1.42 2.60
C LEU A 112 5.56 2.60 1.88
N VAL A 113 6.58 2.31 1.08
CA VAL A 113 7.35 3.30 0.33
C VAL A 113 6.95 3.20 -1.12
N ASN A 114 6.49 4.31 -1.69
CA ASN A 114 6.30 4.44 -3.13
C ASN A 114 7.52 5.17 -3.70
N SER A 115 8.09 4.68 -4.79
CA SER A 115 9.13 5.43 -5.48
C SER A 115 8.58 6.77 -5.96
N ARG A 116 9.49 7.67 -6.30
CA ARG A 116 9.13 8.89 -6.98
C ARG A 116 8.52 8.55 -8.34
N TYR A 117 7.36 9.14 -8.62
CA TYR A 117 6.74 9.17 -9.93
C TYR A 117 6.97 10.57 -10.53
N SER A 118 7.12 10.64 -11.85
CA SER A 118 7.30 11.88 -12.60
C SER A 118 6.19 12.01 -13.64
N SER A 119 5.23 12.89 -13.38
CA SER A 119 4.10 13.12 -14.29
C SER A 119 4.53 13.61 -15.68
N GLY A 120 5.65 14.34 -15.76
CA GLY A 120 6.18 14.88 -17.02
C GLY A 120 6.82 13.85 -17.95
N THR A 121 7.34 12.74 -17.41
CA THR A 121 7.96 11.66 -18.21
C THR A 121 7.18 10.35 -18.17
N ASP A 122 6.12 10.30 -17.33
CA ASP A 122 5.37 9.08 -16.99
C ASP A 122 6.24 7.96 -16.42
N ASP A 123 7.37 8.32 -15.80
CA ASP A 123 8.33 7.37 -15.24
C ASP A 123 8.15 7.19 -13.73
N ALA A 124 8.36 5.96 -13.28
CA ALA A 124 8.62 5.66 -11.88
C ALA A 124 9.78 4.67 -11.76
N SER A 125 10.70 4.95 -10.84
CA SER A 125 11.92 4.14 -10.67
C SER A 125 11.64 2.90 -9.84
N PRO A 126 11.79 1.68 -10.39
CA PRO A 126 11.62 0.46 -9.60
C PRO A 126 12.69 0.34 -8.51
N PHE A 127 12.32 -0.30 -7.41
CA PHE A 127 13.25 -0.80 -6.39
C PHE A 127 13.86 -2.16 -6.78
N GLU A 128 13.52 -2.66 -7.97
CA GLU A 128 14.00 -3.92 -8.54
C GLU A 128 14.77 -3.69 -9.84
N PRO A 129 15.64 -4.62 -10.29
CA PRO A 129 16.50 -4.41 -11.46
C PRO A 129 15.75 -4.47 -12.81
N HIS A 130 14.45 -4.74 -12.80
CA HIS A 130 13.64 -4.83 -14.02
C HIS A 130 13.30 -3.45 -14.58
N VAL A 131 13.28 -3.34 -15.92
CA VAL A 131 12.98 -2.07 -16.63
C VAL A 131 11.50 -1.71 -16.56
N GLY A 132 10.61 -2.70 -16.49
CA GLY A 132 9.18 -2.53 -16.28
C GLY A 132 8.82 -2.70 -14.80
N SER A 133 7.94 -1.85 -14.30
CA SER A 133 7.57 -1.77 -12.89
C SER A 133 6.07 -1.51 -12.74
N HIS A 134 5.46 -2.09 -11.70
CA HIS A 134 4.07 -1.84 -11.35
C HIS A 134 3.85 -2.00 -9.84
N GLY A 135 2.63 -1.79 -9.37
CA GLY A 135 2.18 -2.15 -8.01
C GLY A 135 2.10 -0.97 -7.03
N GLY A 136 2.69 0.17 -7.38
CA GLY A 136 2.53 1.44 -6.67
C GLY A 136 1.64 2.44 -7.38
N LEU A 137 1.51 3.61 -6.79
CA LEU A 137 0.77 4.73 -7.38
C LEU A 137 1.63 5.48 -8.40
N GLY A 138 0.97 5.99 -9.43
CA GLY A 138 1.57 6.81 -10.48
C GLY A 138 1.48 6.18 -11.86
N GLY A 139 1.31 7.02 -12.86
CA GLY A 139 1.37 6.69 -14.28
C GLY A 139 0.25 5.81 -14.83
N GLY A 140 0.47 5.31 -16.06
CA GLY A 140 -0.53 4.60 -16.86
C GLY A 140 -1.18 3.38 -16.19
N GLN A 141 -0.54 2.76 -15.20
CA GLN A 141 -1.10 1.61 -14.46
C GLN A 141 -2.41 1.94 -13.71
N SER A 142 -2.66 3.23 -13.46
CA SER A 142 -3.88 3.71 -12.80
C SER A 142 -5.05 3.88 -13.78
N ARG A 143 -4.84 3.70 -15.09
CA ARG A 143 -5.81 3.95 -16.16
C ARG A 143 -6.30 2.65 -16.79
N GLY A 144 -7.20 1.96 -16.09
CA GLY A 144 -7.88 0.77 -16.62
C GLY A 144 -9.08 1.13 -17.50
N PHE A 145 -9.50 0.19 -18.36
CA PHE A 145 -10.78 0.26 -19.07
C PHE A 145 -11.53 -1.07 -18.92
N LEU A 146 -12.86 -1.02 -19.01
CA LEU A 146 -13.75 -2.17 -18.96
C LEU A 146 -14.55 -2.24 -20.26
N MET A 147 -14.39 -3.32 -21.01
CA MET A 147 -15.26 -3.66 -22.13
C MET A 147 -16.29 -4.70 -21.67
N HIS A 148 -17.58 -4.44 -21.91
CA HIS A 148 -18.66 -5.33 -21.50
C HIS A 148 -19.79 -5.39 -22.54
N PRO A 149 -20.60 -6.46 -22.56
CA PRO A 149 -21.79 -6.54 -23.41
C PRO A 149 -22.76 -5.37 -23.18
N THR A 150 -23.38 -4.89 -24.25
CA THR A 150 -24.33 -3.76 -24.22
C THR A 150 -25.61 -4.05 -23.45
N ASP A 151 -25.97 -5.33 -23.33
CA ASP A 151 -27.19 -5.75 -22.64
C ASP A 151 -27.03 -5.74 -21.12
N LEU A 152 -25.81 -5.54 -20.60
CA LEU A 152 -25.56 -5.42 -19.17
C LEU A 152 -25.75 -3.97 -18.69
N PRO A 153 -26.25 -3.76 -17.46
CA PRO A 153 -26.33 -2.44 -16.85
C PRO A 153 -25.00 -1.69 -16.88
N ALA A 154 -25.04 -0.38 -17.17
CA ALA A 154 -23.84 0.45 -17.21
C ALA A 154 -23.13 0.47 -15.83
N PRO A 155 -21.79 0.35 -15.79
CA PRO A 155 -21.05 0.16 -14.54
C PRO A 155 -20.87 1.43 -13.70
N GLY A 156 -21.17 2.61 -14.25
CA GLY A 156 -20.83 3.88 -13.62
C GLY A 156 -19.32 4.11 -13.51
N GLU A 157 -18.91 4.99 -12.60
CA GLU A 157 -17.50 5.20 -12.27
C GLU A 157 -16.95 4.04 -11.43
N ILE A 158 -15.78 3.52 -11.82
CA ILE A 158 -15.13 2.39 -11.17
C ILE A 158 -13.79 2.82 -10.59
N ILE A 159 -13.75 3.02 -9.28
CA ILE A 159 -12.51 3.32 -8.55
C ILE A 159 -12.03 2.07 -7.81
N GLY A 160 -10.97 1.47 -8.34
CA GLY A 160 -10.31 0.30 -7.76
C GLY A 160 -11.05 -1.03 -7.96
N ALA A 161 -10.35 -2.12 -7.63
CA ALA A 161 -10.81 -3.49 -7.88
C ALA A 161 -12.10 -3.87 -7.13
N GLU A 162 -12.38 -3.24 -5.99
CA GLU A 162 -13.56 -3.54 -5.18
C GLU A 162 -14.85 -2.99 -5.80
N ALA A 163 -14.78 -1.78 -6.38
CA ALA A 163 -15.88 -1.22 -7.15
C ALA A 163 -16.16 -2.08 -8.38
N LEU A 164 -15.10 -2.50 -9.10
CA LEU A 164 -15.22 -3.41 -10.24
C LEU A 164 -15.87 -4.74 -9.83
N HIS A 165 -15.43 -5.31 -8.70
CA HIS A 165 -16.01 -6.53 -8.17
C HIS A 165 -17.52 -6.37 -7.90
N ARG A 166 -17.95 -5.26 -7.30
CA ARG A 166 -19.38 -4.98 -7.08
C ARG A 166 -20.16 -4.88 -8.39
N VAL A 167 -19.62 -4.22 -9.41
CA VAL A 167 -20.21 -4.17 -10.77
C VAL A 167 -20.41 -5.58 -11.31
N VAL A 168 -19.36 -6.41 -11.30
CA VAL A 168 -19.43 -7.78 -11.81
C VAL A 168 -20.44 -8.63 -11.02
N ARG A 169 -20.50 -8.51 -9.69
CA ARG A 169 -21.53 -9.18 -8.87
C ARG A 169 -22.95 -8.72 -9.21
N GLY A 170 -23.13 -7.43 -9.48
CA GLY A 170 -24.40 -6.86 -9.92
C GLY A 170 -24.85 -7.47 -11.25
N TRP A 171 -23.93 -7.63 -12.21
CA TRP A 171 -24.23 -8.28 -13.49
C TRP A 171 -24.61 -9.75 -13.34
N LEU A 172 -23.93 -10.52 -12.48
CA LEU A 172 -24.33 -11.90 -12.19
C LEU A 172 -25.77 -11.96 -11.67
N THR A 173 -26.12 -11.06 -10.76
CA THR A 173 -27.49 -10.98 -10.21
C THR A 173 -28.50 -10.59 -11.29
N HIS A 174 -28.15 -9.64 -12.16
CA HIS A 174 -28.97 -9.25 -13.31
C HIS A 174 -29.24 -10.42 -14.27
N LEU A 175 -28.27 -11.32 -14.45
CA LEU A 175 -28.40 -12.53 -15.27
C LEU A 175 -29.16 -13.67 -14.56
N GLY A 176 -29.69 -13.43 -13.35
CA GLY A 176 -30.50 -14.40 -12.60
C GLY A 176 -29.70 -15.29 -11.65
N HIS A 177 -28.41 -15.04 -11.44
CA HIS A 177 -27.66 -15.73 -10.39
C HIS A 177 -28.09 -15.23 -9.00
N PRO A 178 -28.06 -16.10 -7.96
CA PRO A 178 -28.27 -15.67 -6.59
C PRO A 178 -27.27 -14.61 -6.18
N GLU A 179 -27.71 -13.65 -5.36
CA GLU A 179 -26.83 -12.62 -4.82
C GLU A 179 -25.70 -13.29 -4.00
N PRO A 180 -24.41 -13.01 -4.31
CA PRO A 180 -23.31 -13.66 -3.61
C PRO A 180 -23.26 -13.18 -2.15
N LYS A 181 -23.35 -14.14 -1.21
CA LYS A 181 -23.24 -13.85 0.22
C LYS A 181 -21.95 -13.07 0.52
N PRO A 182 -21.97 -12.14 1.49
CA PRO A 182 -20.73 -11.50 1.97
C PRO A 182 -19.72 -12.59 2.37
N ALA A 183 -18.47 -12.42 1.96
CA ALA A 183 -17.40 -13.28 2.46
C ALA A 183 -17.26 -13.06 3.97
N GLU A 184 -17.22 -14.15 4.74
CA GLU A 184 -16.88 -14.09 6.16
C GLU A 184 -15.47 -13.52 6.30
N ALA A 185 -15.29 -12.55 7.20
CA ALA A 185 -13.98 -11.95 7.42
C ALA A 185 -12.99 -13.07 7.83
N PRO A 186 -11.79 -13.13 7.25
CA PRO A 186 -10.80 -14.11 7.66
C PRO A 186 -10.50 -13.91 9.15
N THR A 187 -10.70 -14.97 9.94
CA THR A 187 -10.32 -15.00 11.35
C THR A 187 -8.80 -14.80 11.43
N PRO A 188 -8.29 -13.86 12.23
CA PRO A 188 -6.85 -13.67 12.36
C PRO A 188 -6.21 -14.96 12.84
N SER A 189 -5.31 -15.54 12.04
CA SER A 189 -4.57 -16.72 12.45
C SER A 189 -3.55 -16.31 13.50
N THR A 190 -3.74 -16.74 14.75
CA THR A 190 -2.70 -16.73 15.79
C THR A 190 -1.62 -17.75 15.41
N GLY A 191 -0.72 -17.36 14.52
CA GLY A 191 0.49 -18.11 14.24
C GLY A 191 1.44 -18.01 15.41
N ASP A 192 1.52 -19.07 16.21
CA ASP A 192 2.42 -19.20 17.36
C ASP A 192 3.87 -19.28 16.86
N VAL A 193 4.60 -18.16 16.88
CA VAL A 193 6.03 -18.12 16.57
C VAL A 193 6.78 -18.60 17.82
N THR A 194 6.82 -19.92 18.03
CA THR A 194 7.69 -20.50 19.05
C THR A 194 9.14 -20.30 18.62
N ALA A 195 9.83 -19.36 19.27
CA ALA A 195 11.26 -19.16 19.16
C ALA A 195 11.99 -20.45 19.62
N ARG A 196 12.58 -21.19 18.68
CA ARG A 196 13.58 -22.22 19.03
C ARG A 196 14.89 -21.51 19.37
N SER A 197 15.12 -21.34 20.67
CA SER A 197 16.44 -21.06 21.24
C SER A 197 17.41 -22.17 20.83
N ALA A 198 18.43 -21.83 20.03
CA ALA A 198 19.62 -22.65 19.91
C ALA A 198 20.56 -22.27 21.06
N ARG A 199 20.85 -23.24 21.92
CA ARG A 199 21.84 -23.16 22.99
C ARG A 199 23.24 -23.42 22.42
N SER A 200 24.20 -22.67 22.98
CA SER A 200 25.67 -22.85 23.06
C SER A 200 26.40 -23.50 21.90
#